data_AF-A0A7C3YY42-F1
#
_entry.id   AF-A0A7C3YY42-F1
#
_cell.length_a   1.000
_cell.length_b   1.000
_cell.length_c   1.000
_cell.angle_alpha   90.00
_cell.angle_beta   90.00
_cell.angle_gamma   90.00
#
_symmetry.space_group_name_H-M   'P 1'
#
loop_
_entity.id
_entity.type
_entity.pdbx_description
1 polymer ?
#
loop_
_entity_poly.entity_id
_entity_poly.type
_entity_poly.pdbx_seq_one_letter_code
_entity_poly.pdbx_strand_id
1 'polypeptide(L)'
;MKALEDIIRNETKYLAISKAYESVGKIRHEKSFEILREGLSKDSWNETIRQGVMRGLGELRDIRGKDILIENSKLGKHVLLRSSAVLALGKIGEGNKELLPWLYKYLRDPYVLVRRAAVQAIADIGLMESIRELEDAFISELDAHVKRSIRKTINEIIEGKREKEEIRNLRKEIDELRKRIMEINESKKNYKP
;
A
#
# COMPACT_ATOMS: atom_id res chain seq x y z
N MET A 1 -1.14 4.71 -22.74
CA MET A 1 -0.86 6.05 -22.16
C MET A 1 -1.61 7.17 -22.89
N LYS A 2 -1.39 7.39 -24.19
CA LYS A 2 -2.04 8.45 -24.99
C LYS A 2 -3.57 8.54 -24.83
N ALA A 3 -4.28 7.41 -24.84
CA ALA A 3 -5.73 7.38 -24.63
C ALA A 3 -6.18 7.87 -23.22
N LEU A 4 -5.37 7.63 -22.18
CA LEU A 4 -5.67 8.12 -20.83
C LEU A 4 -5.41 9.62 -20.71
N GLU A 5 -4.36 10.12 -21.35
CA GLU A 5 -4.08 11.56 -21.42
C GLU A 5 -5.19 12.31 -22.17
N ASP A 6 -5.72 11.71 -23.23
CA ASP A 6 -6.86 12.24 -23.98
C ASP A 6 -8.10 12.37 -23.07
N ILE A 7 -8.46 11.32 -22.32
CA ILE A 7 -9.54 11.37 -21.33
C ILE A 7 -9.27 12.45 -20.28
N ILE A 8 -8.04 12.55 -19.77
CA ILE A 8 -7.67 13.54 -18.75
C ILE A 8 -7.84 14.98 -19.25
N ARG A 9 -7.60 15.22 -20.55
CA ARG A 9 -7.63 16.57 -21.15
C ARG A 9 -9.01 16.97 -21.66
N ASN A 10 -9.73 16.03 -22.27
CA ASN A 10 -10.89 16.34 -23.10
C ASN A 10 -12.23 15.88 -22.50
N GLU A 11 -12.23 15.01 -21.49
CA GLU A 11 -13.45 14.56 -20.85
C GLU A 11 -13.98 15.60 -19.86
N THR A 12 -15.30 15.63 -19.66
CA THR A 12 -15.97 16.55 -18.72
C THR A 12 -16.36 15.87 -17.42
N LYS A 13 -16.62 14.55 -17.47
CA LYS A 13 -17.04 13.78 -16.31
C LYS A 13 -15.89 13.56 -15.34
N TYR A 14 -15.99 14.17 -14.16
CA TYR A 14 -14.98 14.05 -13.10
C TYR A 14 -14.64 12.59 -12.75
N LEU A 15 -15.63 11.70 -12.77
CA LEU A 15 -15.40 10.28 -12.50
C LEU A 15 -14.53 9.60 -13.57
N ALA A 16 -14.74 9.92 -14.85
CA ALA A 16 -13.94 9.37 -15.94
C ALA A 16 -12.49 9.86 -15.85
N ILE A 17 -12.29 11.16 -15.60
CA ILE A 17 -10.97 11.75 -15.35
C ILE A 17 -10.29 11.10 -14.14
N SER A 18 -11.02 10.94 -13.02
CA SER A 18 -10.52 10.28 -11.81
C SER A 18 -10.06 8.84 -12.09
N LYS A 19 -10.82 8.08 -12.88
CA LYS A 19 -10.45 6.71 -13.25
C LYS A 19 -9.27 6.66 -14.23
N ALA A 20 -9.14 7.66 -15.09
CA ALA A 20 -7.98 7.79 -15.96
C ALA A 20 -6.70 7.99 -15.14
N TYR A 21 -6.70 8.88 -14.14
CA TYR A 21 -5.56 9.04 -13.23
C TYR A 21 -5.22 7.76 -12.46
N GLU A 22 -6.22 7.05 -11.91
CA GLU A 22 -5.96 5.76 -11.27
C GLU A 22 -5.30 4.77 -12.24
N SER A 23 -5.77 4.71 -13.48
CA SER A 23 -5.21 3.85 -14.52
C SER A 23 -3.79 4.26 -14.92
N VAL A 24 -3.47 5.56 -14.98
CA VAL A 24 -2.11 6.05 -15.22
C VAL A 24 -1.14 5.52 -14.16
N GLY A 25 -1.57 5.48 -12.89
CA GLY A 25 -0.79 4.87 -11.80
C GLY A 25 -0.53 3.38 -12.01
N LYS A 26 -1.57 2.62 -12.38
CA LYS A 26 -1.47 1.16 -12.63
C LYS A 26 -0.54 0.79 -13.77
N ILE A 27 -0.40 1.64 -14.78
CA ILE A 27 0.53 1.40 -15.90
C ILE A 27 1.98 1.43 -15.42
N ARG A 28 2.31 2.20 -14.38
CA ARG A 28 3.67 2.37 -13.84
C ARG A 28 4.69 2.79 -14.90
N HIS A 29 4.28 3.67 -15.81
CA HIS A 29 5.18 4.26 -16.79
C HIS A 29 6.05 5.35 -16.13
N GLU A 30 7.24 5.61 -16.65
CA GLU A 30 8.16 6.65 -16.13
C GLU A 30 7.51 8.05 -16.02
N LYS A 31 6.60 8.37 -16.95
CA LYS A 31 5.84 9.63 -17.02
C LYS A 31 4.62 9.66 -16.09
N SER A 32 4.21 8.52 -15.51
CA SER A 32 2.99 8.44 -14.70
C SER A 32 3.04 9.38 -13.50
N PHE A 33 4.19 9.53 -12.85
CA PHE A 33 4.33 10.44 -11.71
C PHE A 33 4.03 11.90 -12.10
N GLU A 34 4.61 12.37 -13.20
CA GLU A 34 4.41 13.75 -13.67
C GLU A 34 2.96 14.02 -14.08
N ILE A 35 2.33 13.07 -14.78
CA ILE A 35 0.92 13.17 -15.16
C ILE A 35 0.02 13.21 -13.91
N LEU A 36 0.29 12.35 -12.91
CA LEU A 36 -0.46 12.36 -11.65
C LEU A 36 -0.27 13.68 -10.90
N ARG A 37 0.95 14.22 -10.86
CA ARG A 37 1.26 15.50 -10.23
C ARG A 37 0.49 16.66 -10.87
N GLU A 38 0.38 16.70 -12.19
CA GLU A 38 -0.43 17.70 -12.92
C GLU A 38 -1.90 17.67 -12.47
N GLY A 39 -2.45 16.49 -12.17
CA GLY A 39 -3.83 16.35 -11.73
C GLY A 39 -4.17 17.02 -10.40
N LEU A 40 -3.18 17.43 -9.61
CA LEU A 40 -3.40 18.12 -8.33
C LEU A 40 -3.98 19.53 -8.49
N SER A 41 -3.77 20.18 -9.63
CA SER A 41 -4.32 21.52 -9.90
C SER A 41 -5.72 21.49 -10.51
N LYS A 42 -6.29 20.30 -10.76
CA LYS A 42 -7.62 20.15 -11.34
C LYS A 42 -8.69 20.12 -10.26
N ASP A 43 -9.53 21.14 -10.27
CA ASP A 43 -10.68 21.23 -9.37
C ASP A 43 -11.83 20.34 -9.85
N SER A 44 -12.58 19.81 -8.89
CA SER A 44 -13.75 18.97 -9.14
C SER A 44 -14.62 18.88 -7.90
N TRP A 45 -15.90 18.59 -8.12
CA TRP A 45 -16.82 18.35 -7.02
C TRP A 45 -16.31 17.24 -6.09
N ASN A 46 -16.36 17.48 -4.79
CA ASN A 46 -15.90 16.58 -3.73
C ASN A 46 -14.46 16.06 -3.91
N GLU A 47 -13.57 16.83 -4.52
CA GLU A 47 -12.17 16.42 -4.77
C GLU A 47 -12.07 15.14 -5.63
N THR A 48 -13.09 14.84 -6.46
CA THR A 48 -13.19 13.56 -7.18
C THR A 48 -11.96 13.26 -8.05
N ILE A 49 -11.43 14.29 -8.75
CA ILE A 49 -10.22 14.17 -9.55
C ILE A 49 -9.01 13.91 -8.65
N ARG A 50 -8.81 14.73 -7.59
CA ARG A 50 -7.67 14.57 -6.68
C ARG A 50 -7.69 13.22 -5.96
N GLN A 51 -8.87 12.67 -5.63
CA GLN A 51 -9.00 11.30 -5.13
C GLN A 51 -8.46 10.26 -6.14
N GLY A 52 -8.76 10.44 -7.43
CA GLY A 52 -8.23 9.60 -8.51
C GLY A 52 -6.71 9.70 -8.61
N VAL A 53 -6.17 10.91 -8.45
CA VAL A 53 -4.72 11.15 -8.37
C VAL A 53 -4.12 10.42 -7.16
N MET A 54 -4.71 10.53 -5.97
CA MET A 54 -4.20 9.82 -4.77
C MET A 54 -4.18 8.30 -5.01
N ARG A 55 -5.27 7.73 -5.55
CA ARG A 55 -5.31 6.31 -5.90
C ARG A 55 -4.24 5.95 -6.92
N GLY A 56 -4.07 6.76 -7.96
CA GLY A 56 -3.03 6.58 -8.98
C GLY A 56 -1.62 6.61 -8.39
N LEU A 57 -1.31 7.54 -7.49
CA LEU A 57 -0.03 7.58 -6.77
C LEU A 57 0.21 6.32 -5.94
N GLY A 58 -0.83 5.80 -5.28
CA GLY A 58 -0.77 4.52 -4.57
C GLY A 58 -0.50 3.33 -5.50
N GLU A 59 -1.19 3.25 -6.64
CA GLU A 59 -1.00 2.18 -7.63
C GLU A 59 0.37 2.23 -8.32
N LEU A 60 0.91 3.45 -8.48
CA LEU A 60 2.25 3.68 -9.01
C LEU A 60 3.33 3.04 -8.14
N ARG A 61 3.10 2.92 -6.82
CA ARG A 61 4.06 2.40 -5.82
C ARG A 61 5.42 3.10 -5.86
N ASP A 62 5.39 4.41 -6.05
CA ASP A 62 6.58 5.26 -6.10
C ASP A 62 6.63 6.18 -4.87
N ILE A 63 7.73 6.06 -4.12
CA ILE A 63 7.94 6.80 -2.86
C ILE A 63 8.01 8.32 -3.07
N ARG A 64 8.29 8.79 -4.30
CA ARG A 64 8.23 10.23 -4.65
C ARG A 64 6.87 10.86 -4.35
N GLY A 65 5.80 10.05 -4.34
CA GLY A 65 4.45 10.51 -3.99
C GLY A 65 4.23 10.82 -2.51
N LYS A 66 5.14 10.42 -1.61
CA LYS A 66 4.95 10.48 -0.15
C LYS A 66 4.48 11.84 0.35
N ASP A 67 5.19 12.92 0.01
CA ASP A 67 4.90 14.24 0.57
C ASP A 67 3.57 14.80 0.04
N ILE A 68 3.25 14.49 -1.22
CA ILE A 68 1.94 14.81 -1.83
C ILE A 68 0.82 14.13 -1.05
N LEU A 69 0.98 12.84 -0.73
CA LEU A 69 -0.03 12.09 -0.01
C LEU A 69 -0.17 12.58 1.44
N ILE A 70 0.94 12.86 2.14
CA ILE A 70 0.91 13.44 3.49
C ILE A 70 0.17 14.78 3.52
N GLU A 71 0.42 15.66 2.54
CA GLU A 71 -0.27 16.95 2.46
C GLU A 71 -1.78 16.78 2.26
N ASN A 72 -2.19 15.82 1.41
CA ASN A 72 -3.59 15.58 1.10
C ASN A 72 -4.33 14.71 2.14
N SER A 73 -3.64 14.13 3.12
CA SER A 73 -4.24 13.40 4.25
C SER A 73 -4.49 14.27 5.49
N LYS A 74 -3.97 15.51 5.53
CA LYS A 74 -4.13 16.45 6.65
C LYS A 74 -5.59 16.76 6.99
N LEU A 75 -5.86 17.09 8.25
CA LEU A 75 -7.15 17.63 8.69
C LEU A 75 -7.47 18.93 7.92
N GLY A 76 -8.76 19.20 7.71
CA GLY A 76 -9.24 20.33 6.90
C GLY A 76 -9.39 20.03 5.40
N LYS A 77 -8.81 18.92 4.90
CA LYS A 77 -9.09 18.41 3.55
C LYS A 77 -10.41 17.61 3.54
N HIS A 78 -11.01 17.47 2.37
CA HIS A 78 -12.23 16.67 2.19
C HIS A 78 -12.02 15.21 2.64
N VAL A 79 -12.98 14.64 3.39
CA VAL A 79 -12.82 13.32 4.03
C VAL A 79 -12.47 12.19 3.04
N LEU A 80 -13.07 12.20 1.84
CA LEU A 80 -12.80 11.19 0.81
C LEU A 80 -11.39 11.33 0.21
N LEU A 81 -10.89 12.56 0.11
CA LEU A 81 -9.52 12.82 -0.35
C LEU A 81 -8.52 12.31 0.68
N ARG A 82 -8.78 12.60 1.96
CA ARG A 82 -7.94 12.15 3.07
C ARG A 82 -7.85 10.64 3.14
N SER A 83 -8.97 9.93 3.09
CA SER A 83 -8.97 8.46 3.11
C SER A 83 -8.24 7.88 1.90
N SER A 84 -8.39 8.48 0.73
CA SER A 84 -7.68 8.05 -0.49
C SER A 84 -6.16 8.23 -0.36
N ALA A 85 -5.73 9.36 0.22
CA ALA A 85 -4.32 9.65 0.46
C ALA A 85 -3.70 8.70 1.51
N VAL A 86 -4.41 8.41 2.60
CA VAL A 86 -3.97 7.46 3.63
C VAL A 86 -3.82 6.05 3.07
N LEU A 87 -4.77 5.56 2.27
CA LEU A 87 -4.64 4.27 1.59
C LEU A 87 -3.43 4.23 0.65
N ALA A 88 -3.21 5.31 -0.10
CA ALA A 88 -2.07 5.39 -1.00
C ALA A 88 -0.74 5.39 -0.26
N LEU A 89 -0.65 6.00 0.94
CA LEU A 89 0.56 5.96 1.78
C LEU A 89 0.94 4.53 2.16
N GLY A 90 -0.04 3.68 2.50
CA GLY A 90 0.21 2.26 2.76
C GLY A 90 0.82 1.56 1.54
N LYS A 91 0.22 1.76 0.36
CA LYS A 91 0.67 1.13 -0.88
C LYS A 91 2.07 1.53 -1.33
N ILE A 92 2.43 2.81 -1.23
CA ILE A 92 3.79 3.26 -1.58
C ILE A 92 4.81 2.91 -0.48
N GLY A 93 4.34 2.54 0.70
CA GLY A 93 5.13 2.25 1.89
C GLY A 93 5.23 0.78 2.24
N GLU A 94 4.94 -0.13 1.31
CA GLU A 94 5.03 -1.58 1.55
C GLU A 94 6.41 -1.95 2.13
N GLY A 95 6.42 -2.51 3.34
CA GLY A 95 7.66 -2.82 4.08
C GLY A 95 8.47 -1.62 4.59
N ASN A 96 7.99 -0.38 4.44
CA ASN A 96 8.66 0.83 4.91
C ASN A 96 8.15 1.27 6.28
N LYS A 97 8.94 0.94 7.31
CA LYS A 97 8.65 1.31 8.71
C LYS A 97 8.55 2.82 8.96
N GLU A 98 9.15 3.66 8.13
CA GLU A 98 9.18 5.12 8.35
C GLU A 98 7.81 5.78 8.15
N LEU A 99 6.90 5.13 7.44
CA LEU A 99 5.53 5.63 7.26
C LEU A 99 4.59 5.28 8.41
N LEU A 100 4.94 4.30 9.24
CA LEU A 100 4.09 3.85 10.35
C LEU A 100 3.71 4.97 11.33
N PRO A 101 4.64 5.83 11.82
CA PRO A 101 4.30 6.93 12.72
C PRO A 101 3.31 7.93 12.12
N TRP A 102 3.29 8.07 10.80
CA TRP A 102 2.30 8.91 10.11
C TRP A 102 0.94 8.24 10.06
N LEU A 103 0.90 6.94 9.74
CA LEU A 103 -0.34 6.17 9.67
C LEU A 103 -1.03 6.03 11.03
N TYR A 104 -0.28 5.88 12.12
CA TYR A 104 -0.86 5.76 13.47
C TYR A 104 -1.70 6.97 13.87
N LYS A 105 -1.35 8.17 13.41
CA LYS A 105 -2.13 9.39 13.66
C LYS A 105 -3.57 9.28 13.13
N TYR A 106 -3.77 8.52 12.06
CA TYR A 106 -5.08 8.34 11.42
C TYR A 106 -5.92 7.22 12.04
N LEU A 107 -5.36 6.39 12.93
CA LEU A 107 -6.13 5.43 13.72
C LEU A 107 -7.10 6.12 14.70
N ARG A 108 -6.88 7.40 15.00
CA ARG A 108 -7.73 8.22 15.89
C ARG A 108 -8.49 9.31 15.13
N ASP A 109 -8.64 9.18 13.82
CA ASP A 109 -9.33 10.17 13.00
C ASP A 109 -10.81 10.32 13.41
N PRO A 110 -11.38 11.55 13.42
CA PRO A 110 -12.80 11.72 13.71
C PRO A 110 -13.72 10.94 12.74
N TYR A 111 -13.30 10.73 11.50
CA TYR A 111 -14.10 10.00 10.52
C TYR A 111 -13.73 8.52 10.45
N VAL A 112 -14.74 7.67 10.68
CA VAL A 112 -14.64 6.20 10.56
C VAL A 112 -13.98 5.78 9.24
N LEU A 113 -14.30 6.45 8.14
CA LEU A 113 -13.74 6.16 6.82
C LEU A 113 -12.21 6.29 6.79
N VAL A 114 -11.66 7.31 7.44
CA VAL A 114 -10.21 7.55 7.50
C VAL A 114 -9.54 6.57 8.46
N ARG A 115 -10.19 6.23 9.59
CA ARG A 115 -9.69 5.18 10.49
C ARG A 115 -9.58 3.82 9.79
N ARG A 116 -10.59 3.43 9.01
CA ARG A 116 -10.54 2.22 8.18
C ARG A 116 -9.42 2.27 7.15
N ALA A 117 -9.23 3.42 6.50
CA ALA A 117 -8.12 3.62 5.57
C ALA A 117 -6.77 3.46 6.25
N ALA A 118 -6.61 3.96 7.48
CA ALA A 118 -5.38 3.83 8.26
C ALA A 118 -5.07 2.36 8.60
N VAL A 119 -6.08 1.61 9.06
CA VAL A 119 -5.95 0.18 9.36
C VAL A 119 -5.52 -0.60 8.11
N GLN A 120 -6.17 -0.35 6.97
CA GLN A 120 -5.79 -0.99 5.70
C GLN A 120 -4.38 -0.57 5.25
N ALA A 121 -4.02 0.71 5.37
CA ALA A 121 -2.70 1.19 4.99
C ALA A 121 -1.60 0.54 5.85
N ILE A 122 -1.84 0.33 7.15
CA ILE A 122 -0.92 -0.40 8.03
C ILE A 122 -0.82 -1.87 7.64
N ALA A 123 -1.94 -2.49 7.23
CA ALA A 123 -1.95 -3.84 6.67
C ALA A 123 -1.08 -3.93 5.41
N ASP A 124 -1.20 -2.96 4.49
CA ASP A 124 -0.40 -2.87 3.27
C ASP A 124 1.11 -2.69 3.56
N ILE A 125 1.47 -2.01 4.66
CA ILE A 125 2.86 -1.95 5.14
C ILE A 125 3.33 -3.33 5.65
N GLY A 126 2.49 -4.06 6.37
CA GLY A 126 2.70 -5.47 6.70
C GLY A 126 3.82 -5.75 7.70
N LEU A 127 4.06 -4.83 8.64
CA LEU A 127 5.14 -4.90 9.62
C LEU A 127 4.64 -5.24 11.03
N MET A 128 5.29 -6.19 11.68
CA MET A 128 4.93 -6.71 13.02
C MET A 128 4.95 -5.62 14.10
N GLU A 129 5.84 -4.64 13.98
CA GLU A 129 5.96 -3.55 14.94
C GLU A 129 4.69 -2.70 15.03
N SER A 130 3.79 -2.79 14.05
CA SER A 130 2.49 -2.11 14.07
C SER A 130 1.44 -2.75 14.96
N ILE A 131 1.63 -3.99 15.41
CA ILE A 131 0.61 -4.73 16.18
C ILE A 131 0.25 -3.99 17.46
N ARG A 132 1.23 -3.45 18.20
CA ARG A 132 0.96 -2.75 19.47
C ARG A 132 0.03 -1.55 19.29
N GLU A 133 0.28 -0.72 18.27
CA GLU A 133 -0.57 0.44 17.98
C GLU A 133 -1.95 0.02 17.47
N LEU A 134 -2.05 -1.09 16.75
CA LEU A 134 -3.33 -1.68 16.35
C LEU A 134 -4.10 -2.21 17.57
N GLU A 135 -3.45 -2.84 18.54
CA GLU A 135 -4.07 -3.29 19.79
C GLU A 135 -4.59 -2.10 20.61
N ASP A 136 -3.78 -1.04 20.76
CA ASP A 136 -4.20 0.19 21.45
C ASP A 136 -5.39 0.87 20.74
N ALA A 137 -5.38 0.88 19.40
CA ALA A 137 -6.51 1.35 18.60
C ALA A 137 -7.75 0.45 18.77
N PHE A 138 -7.59 -0.88 18.86
CA PHE A 138 -8.69 -1.80 19.07
C PHE A 138 -9.39 -1.56 20.41
N ILE A 139 -8.63 -1.31 21.47
CA ILE A 139 -9.15 -1.05 22.82
C ILE A 139 -10.02 0.21 22.82
N SER A 140 -9.54 1.27 22.17
CA SER A 140 -10.19 2.59 22.17
C SER A 140 -11.26 2.79 21.10
N GLU A 141 -11.35 1.90 20.09
CA GLU A 141 -12.32 2.04 19.00
C GLU A 141 -13.76 1.72 19.44
N LEU A 142 -14.71 2.57 19.01
CA LEU A 142 -16.14 2.39 19.32
C LEU A 142 -16.90 1.75 18.16
N ASP A 143 -16.46 1.96 16.92
CA ASP A 143 -17.08 1.42 15.72
C ASP A 143 -16.76 -0.07 15.55
N ALA A 144 -17.81 -0.89 15.52
CA ALA A 144 -17.68 -2.34 15.42
C ALA A 144 -17.05 -2.81 14.09
N HIS A 145 -17.25 -2.06 12.98
CA HIS A 145 -16.63 -2.40 11.70
C HIS A 145 -15.13 -2.11 11.71
N VAL A 146 -14.72 -1.00 12.31
CA VAL A 146 -13.28 -0.68 12.48
C VAL A 146 -12.63 -1.69 13.43
N LYS A 147 -13.25 -2.02 14.57
CA LYS A 147 -12.75 -3.09 15.47
C LYS A 147 -12.52 -4.41 14.76
N ARG A 148 -13.47 -4.85 13.94
CA ARG A 148 -13.31 -6.07 13.11
C ARG A 148 -12.17 -5.94 12.11
N SER A 149 -12.04 -4.77 11.46
CA SER A 149 -10.94 -4.49 10.54
C SER A 149 -9.58 -4.59 11.24
N ILE A 150 -9.45 -4.00 12.43
CA ILE A 150 -8.20 -4.03 13.21
C ILE A 150 -7.82 -5.46 13.56
N ARG A 151 -8.77 -6.24 14.11
CA ARG A 151 -8.52 -7.65 14.46
C ARG A 151 -8.09 -8.46 13.23
N LYS A 152 -8.77 -8.26 12.11
CA LYS A 152 -8.42 -8.93 10.84
C LYS A 152 -6.99 -8.57 10.41
N THR A 153 -6.64 -7.29 10.43
CA THR A 153 -5.29 -6.82 10.06
C THR A 153 -4.20 -7.38 10.97
N ILE A 154 -4.43 -7.45 12.28
CA ILE A 154 -3.46 -8.08 13.21
C ILE A 154 -3.20 -9.53 12.80
N ASN A 155 -4.26 -10.30 12.51
CA ASN A 155 -4.12 -11.69 12.06
C ASN A 155 -3.36 -11.78 10.73
N GLU A 156 -3.70 -10.94 9.73
CA GLU A 156 -3.03 -10.91 8.43
C GLU A 156 -1.52 -10.63 8.55
N ILE A 157 -1.12 -9.70 9.44
CA ILE A 157 0.29 -9.37 9.68
C ILE A 157 1.03 -10.55 10.32
N ILE A 158 0.40 -11.22 11.30
CA ILE A 158 0.97 -12.39 11.98
C ILE A 158 1.13 -13.56 11.01
N GLU A 159 0.08 -13.88 10.24
CA GLU A 159 0.09 -14.94 9.23
C GLU A 159 1.14 -14.66 8.16
N GLY A 160 1.19 -13.44 7.62
CA GLY A 160 2.19 -13.05 6.64
C GLY A 160 3.64 -13.15 7.15
N LYS A 161 3.89 -12.91 8.45
CA LYS A 161 5.22 -13.14 9.04
C LYS A 161 5.55 -14.63 9.12
N ARG A 162 4.59 -15.44 9.59
CA ARG A 162 4.74 -16.90 9.70
C ARG A 162 5.03 -17.54 8.35
N GLU A 163 4.27 -17.18 7.31
CA GLU A 163 4.50 -17.64 5.94
C GLU A 163 5.90 -17.28 5.43
N LYS A 164 6.36 -16.04 5.69
CA LYS A 164 7.72 -15.60 5.30
C LYS A 164 8.82 -16.41 6.02
N GLU A 165 8.62 -16.76 7.28
CA GLU A 165 9.55 -17.60 8.05
C GLU A 165 9.57 -19.04 7.54
N GLU A 166 8.40 -19.62 7.23
CA GLU A 166 8.27 -20.95 6.65
C GLU A 166 8.95 -21.04 5.28
N ILE A 167 8.67 -20.09 4.38
CA ILE A 167 9.33 -20.00 3.06
C ILE A 167 10.85 -19.90 3.22
N ARG A 168 11.35 -19.16 4.22
CA ARG A 168 12.79 -19.03 4.48
C ARG A 168 13.40 -20.37 4.91
N ASN A 169 12.74 -21.11 5.78
CA ASN A 169 13.23 -22.41 6.25
C ASN A 169 13.24 -23.44 5.10
N LEU A 170 12.17 -23.50 4.31
CA LEU A 170 12.10 -24.36 3.13
C LEU A 170 13.22 -24.07 2.11
N ARG A 171 13.55 -22.79 1.89
CA ARG A 171 14.67 -22.42 1.00
C ARG A 171 16.01 -22.94 1.51
N LYS A 172 16.27 -22.85 2.81
CA LYS A 172 17.51 -23.38 3.41
C LYS A 172 17.61 -24.89 3.25
N GLU A 173 16.51 -25.61 3.51
CA GLU A 173 16.46 -27.06 3.35
C GLU A 173 16.70 -27.48 1.90
N ILE A 174 16.10 -26.78 0.93
CA ILE A 174 16.35 -27.02 -0.50
C ILE A 174 17.84 -26.81 -0.86
N ASP A 175 18.48 -25.77 -0.34
CA ASP A 175 19.89 -25.50 -0.60
C ASP A 175 20.81 -26.55 0.02
N GLU A 176 20.49 -27.05 1.21
CA GLU A 176 21.20 -28.17 1.86
C GLU A 176 21.05 -29.48 1.07
N LEU A 177 19.83 -29.78 0.61
CA LEU A 177 19.57 -30.96 -0.22
C LEU A 177 20.33 -30.89 -1.55
N ARG A 178 20.40 -29.71 -2.18
CA ARG A 178 21.19 -29.49 -3.41
C ARG A 178 22.67 -29.74 -3.19
N LYS A 179 23.25 -29.27 -2.07
CA LYS A 179 24.66 -29.54 -1.71
C LYS A 179 24.92 -31.04 -1.53
N ARG A 180 24.07 -31.73 -0.78
CA ARG A 180 24.18 -33.20 -0.59
C ARG A 180 24.11 -33.96 -1.92
N ILE A 181 23.21 -33.57 -2.82
CA ILE A 181 23.13 -34.17 -4.16
C ILE A 181 24.41 -33.95 -4.95
N MET A 182 25.01 -32.76 -4.87
CA MET A 182 26.29 -32.45 -5.53
C MET A 182 27.43 -33.30 -4.98
N GLU A 183 27.58 -33.38 -3.65
CA GLU A 183 28.58 -34.21 -2.97
C GLU A 183 28.45 -35.69 -3.34
N ILE A 184 27.21 -36.21 -3.38
CA ILE A 184 26.94 -37.59 -3.80
C ILE A 184 27.35 -37.81 -5.26
N ASN A 185 27.05 -36.87 -6.15
CA ASN A 185 27.39 -36.98 -7.57
C ASN A 185 28.90 -36.91 -7.83
N GLU A 186 29.62 -36.07 -7.08
CA GLU A 186 31.09 -36.01 -7.12
C GLU A 186 31.73 -37.29 -6.59
N SER A 187 31.22 -37.80 -5.46
CA SER A 187 31.66 -39.06 -4.87
C SER A 187 31.48 -40.23 -5.86
N LYS A 188 30.34 -40.28 -6.58
CA LYS A 188 30.09 -41.28 -7.63
C LYS A 188 31.01 -41.16 -8.84
N LYS A 189 31.43 -39.94 -9.21
CA LYS A 189 32.40 -39.73 -10.32
C LYS A 189 33.80 -40.25 -9.95
N ASN A 190 34.21 -40.08 -8.70
CA ASN A 190 35.51 -40.52 -8.19
C ASN A 190 35.57 -42.05 -7.94
N TYR A 191 34.43 -42.74 -7.95
CA TYR A 191 34.30 -44.19 -7.75
C TYR A 191 34.13 -44.98 -9.06
N LYS A 192 34.55 -44.43 -10.21
CA LYS A 192 34.64 -45.21 -11.46
C LYS A 192 35.93 -46.04 -11.43
N PRO A 193 35.86 -47.38 -11.57
CA PRO A 193 37.04 -48.26 -11.65
C PRO A 193 37.89 -47.99 -12.90
#